data_AF-A0A178K7H2-F1
#
_entry.id   AF-A0A178K7H2-F1
#
_cell.length_a   1.000
_cell.length_b   1.000
_cell.length_c   1.000
_cell.angle_alpha   90.00
_cell.angle_beta   90.00
_cell.angle_gamma   90.00
#
_symmetry.space_group_name_H-M   'P 1'
#
loop_
_entity.id
_entity.type
_entity.pdbx_description
1 polymer ?
#
loop_
_entity_poly.entity_id
_entity_poly.type
_entity_poly.pdbx_seq_one_letter_code
_entity_poly.pdbx_strand_id
1 'polypeptide(L)'
;MAHSTSSSTSGISVPEPELNDTEHLVSQSSHEEPQVPIDDVIILRSPRSAGWEFFLHFSTFGIYTAFWFVKRIKELSLLSKQPLISWTWFFVPNLVPIQPFAFRRMNRVLQQLEKDNDSYYPVSSFWIWALSTMVLSAYLWLDSEYTVSSGYWVVGLLLWSVAYCVLGVRFNALKRKLVGVEFKGKQSGYAFWEWLLVLLGFPFVMLILFYSSIFPYTPIDGVESFADQDVYISPDNAYRLKIHGDSWREVKSGTFSDGSADLELAGMGNDANFLVFISGKSTTINDIVNFRVNDIQSTTPSTKCHEKRVLLNSTANVITHVTCKGQEIFGPRLYTITVFESGEHYYELLGDLSTSKHSYVKYAEKINKMAGEFYPL
;
A
#
# COMPACT_ATOMS: atom_id res chain seq x y z
N MET A 1 9.99 5.08 88.76
CA MET A 1 11.26 4.61 88.17
C MET A 1 11.84 5.81 87.41
N ALA A 2 12.60 6.71 88.04
CA ALA A 2 14.03 6.57 88.46
C ALA A 2 14.89 6.19 87.25
N HIS A 3 15.78 7.01 86.67
CA HIS A 3 16.82 7.92 87.19
C HIS A 3 16.95 9.13 86.23
N SER A 4 17.16 10.42 86.60
CA SER A 4 18.10 11.11 87.51
C SER A 4 19.57 11.12 87.04
N THR A 5 20.05 12.27 86.55
CA THR A 5 21.32 13.02 86.87
C THR A 5 21.65 13.94 85.66
N SER A 6 21.58 15.28 85.66
CA SER A 6 22.13 16.36 86.52
C SER A 6 23.58 16.79 86.22
N SER A 7 23.75 17.98 85.63
CA SER A 7 24.78 18.99 85.97
C SER A 7 24.46 20.29 85.18
N SER A 8 23.87 21.33 85.77
CA SER A 8 24.54 22.51 86.38
C SER A 8 25.65 23.08 85.48
N THR A 9 25.64 24.37 85.10
CA THR A 9 25.90 25.49 86.02
C THR A 9 25.42 26.84 85.44
N SER A 10 24.83 27.67 86.32
CA SER A 10 24.92 29.15 86.46
C SER A 10 25.18 30.03 85.22
N GLY A 11 24.49 31.14 84.97
CA GLY A 11 23.72 32.01 85.86
C GLY A 11 23.98 33.47 85.45
N ILE A 12 23.12 34.38 85.97
CA ILE A 12 23.34 35.84 86.08
C ILE A 12 23.14 36.62 84.75
N SER A 13 22.50 37.78 84.62
CA SER A 13 21.46 38.56 85.34
C SER A 13 21.27 39.84 84.49
N VAL A 14 20.03 40.31 84.23
CA VAL A 14 19.54 41.67 84.62
C VAL A 14 20.04 42.80 83.65
N PRO A 15 19.38 43.97 83.50
CA PRO A 15 18.60 44.28 82.30
C PRO A 15 19.00 45.63 81.65
N GLU A 16 18.20 46.07 80.66
CA GLU A 16 17.89 47.49 80.40
C GLU A 16 19.03 48.41 79.87
N PRO A 17 18.74 49.65 79.45
CA PRO A 17 18.30 49.99 78.09
C PRO A 17 19.19 51.07 77.44
N GLU A 18 18.73 51.58 76.29
CA GLU A 18 18.99 52.94 75.77
C GLU A 18 20.44 53.47 75.69
N LEU A 19 20.90 53.77 74.47
CA LEU A 19 21.03 55.14 73.96
C LEU A 19 21.56 55.11 72.52
N ASN A 20 20.85 55.82 71.64
CA ASN A 20 21.36 56.76 70.65
C ASN A 20 22.65 56.45 69.85
N ASP A 21 22.59 56.58 68.52
CA ASP A 21 22.85 57.88 67.89
C ASP A 21 22.89 57.80 66.35
N THR A 22 22.60 58.95 65.74
CA THR A 22 23.05 59.44 64.42
C THR A 22 22.49 58.77 63.16
N GLU A 23 21.60 59.46 62.44
CA GLU A 23 21.93 60.37 61.32
C GLU A 23 22.51 59.65 60.10
N HIS A 24 21.72 59.52 59.04
CA HIS A 24 21.90 60.25 57.77
C HIS A 24 21.08 59.62 56.64
N LEU A 25 20.42 60.50 55.87
CA LEU A 25 19.88 60.22 54.54
C LEU A 25 20.91 59.53 53.64
N VAL A 26 20.59 58.36 53.09
CA VAL A 26 21.09 57.93 51.77
C VAL A 26 20.00 57.12 51.05
N SER A 27 19.62 57.63 49.88
CA SER A 27 18.90 56.93 48.82
C SER A 27 19.54 55.58 48.48
N GLN A 28 18.78 54.48 48.57
CA GLN A 28 19.10 53.23 47.88
C GLN A 28 17.85 52.62 47.24
N SER A 29 17.64 53.01 45.98
CA SER A 29 17.46 52.10 44.85
C SER A 29 17.42 50.60 45.20
N SER A 30 16.23 50.05 45.39
CA SER A 30 16.02 48.60 45.25
C SER A 30 15.69 48.32 43.78
N HIS A 31 16.65 47.72 43.10
CA HIS A 31 16.55 47.12 41.79
C HIS A 31 15.19 46.43 41.56
N GLU A 32 14.36 47.02 40.71
CA GLU A 32 13.46 46.22 39.86
C GLU A 32 14.37 45.43 38.92
N GLU A 33 14.55 44.16 39.25
CA GLU A 33 15.13 43.18 38.34
C GLU A 33 14.24 43.17 37.08
N PRO A 34 14.78 43.46 35.89
CA PRO A 34 13.98 43.35 34.69
C PRO A 34 13.64 41.88 34.51
N GLN A 35 12.37 41.52 34.74
CA GLN A 35 11.83 40.25 34.27
C GLN A 35 11.94 40.26 32.75
N VAL A 36 13.03 39.70 32.24
CA VAL A 36 13.17 39.33 30.84
C VAL A 36 11.98 38.40 30.55
N PRO A 37 11.16 38.69 29.53
CA PRO A 37 10.08 37.79 29.17
C PRO A 37 10.71 36.44 28.87
N ILE A 38 10.27 35.38 29.55
CA ILE A 38 10.60 34.02 29.14
C ILE A 38 9.96 33.87 27.77
N ASP A 39 10.73 34.08 26.70
CA ASP A 39 10.35 33.70 25.36
C ASP A 39 9.89 32.24 25.43
N ASP A 40 8.62 31.99 25.08
CA ASP A 40 8.03 30.66 25.07
C ASP A 40 8.94 29.70 24.30
N VAL A 41 9.68 28.85 25.04
CA VAL A 41 10.62 27.92 24.43
C VAL A 41 9.83 26.94 23.56
N ILE A 42 10.07 26.99 22.25
CA ILE A 42 9.38 26.11 21.30
C ILE A 42 9.94 24.69 21.47
N ILE A 43 9.07 23.75 21.83
CA ILE A 43 9.44 22.34 21.99
C ILE A 43 9.27 21.62 20.65
N LEU A 44 10.37 21.10 20.09
CA LEU A 44 10.36 20.31 18.86
C LEU A 44 10.87 18.88 19.08
N ARG A 45 10.51 17.97 18.17
CA ARG A 45 11.11 16.62 18.16
C ARG A 45 12.59 16.72 17.76
N SER A 46 13.45 15.97 18.45
CA SER A 46 14.86 15.85 18.10
C SER A 46 15.05 15.42 16.63
N PRO A 47 16.04 15.98 15.92
CA PRO A 47 16.38 15.52 14.57
C PRO A 47 16.83 14.05 14.63
N ARG A 48 16.25 13.23 13.75
CA ARG A 48 16.48 11.78 13.66
C ARG A 48 17.17 11.45 12.35
N SER A 49 18.07 10.47 12.31
CA SER A 49 18.73 10.08 11.06
C SER A 49 17.73 9.61 10.00
N ALA A 50 18.05 9.87 8.72
CA ALA A 50 17.19 9.51 7.60
C ALA A 50 16.94 8.00 7.50
N GLY A 51 17.92 7.17 7.86
CA GLY A 51 17.78 5.71 7.85
C GLY A 51 16.65 5.21 8.76
N TRP A 52 16.43 5.85 9.92
CA TRP A 52 15.30 5.48 10.76
C TRP A 52 13.95 5.93 10.16
N GLU A 53 13.91 7.00 9.38
CA GLU A 53 12.67 7.36 8.66
C GLU A 53 12.42 6.36 7.51
N PHE A 54 13.47 5.91 6.81
CA PHE A 54 13.37 4.95 5.71
C PHE A 54 12.59 3.69 6.11
N PHE A 55 13.04 3.01 7.17
CA PHE A 55 12.40 1.76 7.58
C PHE A 55 10.95 1.97 8.04
N LEU A 56 10.59 3.13 8.61
CA LEU A 56 9.19 3.42 8.96
C LEU A 56 8.32 3.63 7.72
N HIS A 57 8.79 4.41 6.75
CA HIS A 57 8.05 4.62 5.50
C HIS A 57 7.88 3.31 4.73
N PHE A 58 8.94 2.51 4.65
CA PHE A 58 8.95 1.25 3.95
C PHE A 58 8.07 0.19 4.63
N SER A 59 8.20 0.02 5.95
CA SER A 59 7.49 -1.02 6.71
C SER A 59 5.99 -0.79 6.85
N THR A 60 5.51 0.43 6.57
CA THR A 60 4.10 0.81 6.76
C THR A 60 3.37 1.07 5.44
N PHE A 61 3.96 0.69 4.29
CA PHE A 61 3.36 0.88 2.98
C PHE A 61 2.93 2.34 2.71
N GLY A 62 3.72 3.30 3.21
CA GLY A 62 3.41 4.72 3.06
C GLY A 62 2.33 5.27 4.01
N ILE A 63 1.66 4.45 4.83
CA ILE A 63 0.67 4.95 5.82
C ILE A 63 1.33 5.91 6.80
N TYR A 64 2.54 5.61 7.25
CA TYR A 64 3.32 6.51 8.12
C TYR A 64 3.55 7.88 7.48
N THR A 65 3.64 7.98 6.16
CA THR A 65 3.88 9.25 5.45
C THR A 65 2.81 10.29 5.75
N ALA A 66 1.53 9.90 5.83
CA ALA A 66 0.44 10.81 6.16
C ALA A 66 0.61 11.42 7.56
N PHE A 67 0.88 10.57 8.57
CA PHE A 67 1.14 11.02 9.94
C PHE A 67 2.42 11.84 10.05
N TRP A 68 3.45 11.47 9.29
CA TRP A 68 4.71 12.20 9.23
C TRP A 68 4.50 13.62 8.71
N PHE A 69 3.72 13.79 7.63
CA PHE A 69 3.39 15.13 7.09
C PHE A 69 2.66 16.00 8.10
N VAL A 70 1.60 15.48 8.73
CA VAL A 70 0.84 16.22 9.75
C VAL A 70 1.77 16.73 10.85
N LYS A 71 2.69 15.87 11.33
CA LYS A 71 3.67 16.25 12.35
C LYS A 71 4.64 17.33 11.84
N ARG A 72 5.23 17.16 10.65
CA ARG A 72 6.20 18.12 10.10
C ARG A 72 5.58 19.47 9.77
N ILE A 73 4.36 19.49 9.29
CA ILE A 73 3.65 20.73 9.01
C ILE A 73 3.21 21.43 10.29
N LYS A 74 2.84 20.68 11.34
CA LYS A 74 2.62 21.26 12.66
C LYS A 74 3.88 21.95 13.19
N GLU A 75 5.04 21.29 13.10
CA GLU A 75 6.33 21.91 13.45
C GLU A 75 6.62 23.15 12.61
N LEU A 76 6.37 23.09 11.30
CA LEU A 76 6.58 24.21 10.37
C LEU A 76 5.66 25.40 10.68
N SER A 77 4.41 25.14 11.05
CA SER A 77 3.43 26.16 11.44
C SER A 77 3.87 26.88 12.72
N LEU A 78 4.35 26.12 13.71
CA LEU A 78 4.88 26.66 14.97
C LEU A 78 6.10 27.55 14.73
N LEU A 79 7.04 27.08 13.90
CA LEU A 79 8.28 27.82 13.62
C LEU A 79 8.07 29.07 12.77
N SER A 80 7.24 29.00 11.74
CA SER A 80 7.01 30.13 10.83
C SER A 80 5.98 31.14 11.34
N LYS A 81 5.27 30.82 12.43
CA LYS A 81 4.08 31.56 12.91
C LYS A 81 3.00 31.73 11.82
N GLN A 82 3.05 30.95 10.74
CA GLN A 82 2.03 30.96 9.68
C GLN A 82 0.93 29.94 9.98
N PRO A 83 -0.35 30.27 9.70
CA PRO A 83 -1.46 29.35 9.92
C PRO A 83 -1.47 28.24 8.85
N LEU A 84 -0.76 27.15 9.11
CA LEU A 84 -0.83 25.93 8.32
C LEU A 84 -1.73 24.93 9.05
N ILE A 85 -2.92 24.68 8.49
CA ILE A 85 -3.88 23.72 9.04
C ILE A 85 -3.27 22.31 8.92
N SER A 86 -2.65 21.79 9.98
CA SER A 86 -1.78 20.62 9.86
C SER A 86 -2.52 19.33 9.51
N TRP A 87 -3.79 19.18 9.90
CA TRP A 87 -4.57 17.97 9.64
C TRP A 87 -4.90 17.77 8.16
N THR A 88 -5.03 18.84 7.36
CA THR A 88 -5.32 18.71 5.92
C THR A 88 -4.17 18.07 5.16
N TRP A 89 -2.95 18.13 5.70
CA TRP A 89 -1.76 17.52 5.13
C TRP A 89 -1.70 16.00 5.28
N PHE A 90 -2.60 15.42 6.07
CA PHE A 90 -2.79 13.97 6.13
C PHE A 90 -3.13 13.39 4.74
N PHE A 91 -3.90 14.12 3.94
CA PHE A 91 -4.39 13.64 2.64
C PHE A 91 -3.43 13.93 1.49
N VAL A 92 -2.49 14.87 1.65
CA VAL A 92 -1.59 15.33 0.59
C VAL A 92 -0.78 14.20 -0.06
N PRO A 93 -0.20 13.23 0.69
CA PRO A 93 0.55 12.14 0.07
C PRO A 93 -0.28 11.30 -0.90
N ASN A 94 -1.59 11.19 -0.68
CA ASN A 94 -2.46 10.31 -1.46
C ASN A 94 -3.34 11.06 -2.48
N LEU A 95 -3.38 12.40 -2.44
CA LEU A 95 -4.20 13.24 -3.32
C LEU A 95 -3.33 13.99 -4.34
N VAL A 96 -3.00 13.31 -5.44
CA VAL A 96 -2.18 13.83 -6.55
C VAL A 96 -2.59 15.25 -7.01
N PRO A 97 -3.89 15.57 -7.21
CA PRO A 97 -4.27 16.91 -7.71
C PRO A 97 -3.93 18.06 -6.76
N ILE A 98 -3.82 17.78 -5.45
CA ILE A 98 -3.55 18.79 -4.42
C ILE A 98 -2.05 19.01 -4.22
N GLN A 99 -1.22 18.01 -4.55
CA GLN A 99 0.22 18.04 -4.33
C GLN A 99 0.95 19.26 -4.93
N PRO A 100 0.68 19.72 -6.17
CA PRO A 100 1.34 20.90 -6.72
C PRO A 100 1.15 22.16 -5.85
N PHE A 101 -0.06 22.36 -5.36
CA PHE A 101 -0.42 23.52 -4.53
C PHE A 101 0.16 23.39 -3.12
N ALA A 102 0.04 22.20 -2.53
CA ALA A 102 0.58 21.91 -1.21
C ALA A 102 2.12 22.05 -1.21
N PHE A 103 2.83 21.40 -2.11
CA PHE A 103 4.29 21.45 -2.17
C PHE A 103 4.81 22.86 -2.47
N ARG A 104 4.14 23.63 -3.35
CA ARG A 104 4.47 25.05 -3.56
C ARG A 104 4.35 25.86 -2.27
N ARG A 105 3.27 25.66 -1.51
CA ARG A 105 3.07 26.34 -0.22
C ARG A 105 4.14 25.94 0.79
N MET A 106 4.40 24.63 0.95
CA MET A 106 5.45 24.11 1.84
C MET A 106 6.83 24.70 1.52
N ASN A 107 7.20 24.75 0.24
CA ASN A 107 8.51 25.25 -0.16
C ASN A 107 8.71 26.72 0.21
N ARG A 108 7.68 27.55 0.01
CA ARG A 108 7.73 28.98 0.38
C ARG A 108 7.98 29.16 1.87
N VAL A 109 7.27 28.40 2.70
CA VAL A 109 7.45 28.49 4.17
C VAL A 109 8.82 27.97 4.59
N LEU A 110 9.28 26.86 4.01
CA LEU A 110 10.62 26.33 4.27
C LEU A 110 11.71 27.33 3.88
N GLN A 111 11.62 27.93 2.69
CA GLN A 111 12.58 28.92 2.20
C GLN A 111 12.64 30.16 3.09
N GLN A 112 11.50 30.62 3.59
CA GLN A 112 11.43 31.74 4.52
C GLN A 112 12.22 31.40 5.80
N LEU A 113 11.92 30.26 6.42
CA LEU A 113 12.62 29.81 7.64
C LEU A 113 14.11 29.55 7.42
N GLU A 114 14.46 28.98 6.26
CA GLU A 114 15.83 28.74 5.85
C GLU A 114 16.63 30.04 5.74
N LYS A 115 16.03 31.07 5.12
CA LYS A 115 16.62 32.40 5.03
C LYS A 115 16.77 33.06 6.40
N ASP A 116 15.76 32.93 7.27
CA ASP A 116 15.76 33.54 8.60
C ASP A 116 16.78 32.90 9.56
N ASN A 117 17.21 31.66 9.30
CA ASN A 117 18.11 30.89 10.17
C ASN A 117 19.45 30.52 9.50
N ASP A 118 19.84 31.25 8.45
CA ASP A 118 21.09 31.03 7.69
C ASP A 118 21.32 29.56 7.26
N SER A 119 20.23 28.87 6.90
CA SER A 119 20.25 27.49 6.42
C SER A 119 19.92 27.49 4.93
N TYR A 120 20.85 27.09 4.07
CA TYR A 120 20.61 27.09 2.63
C TYR A 120 20.32 25.69 2.08
N TYR A 121 19.19 25.53 1.38
CA TYR A 121 18.88 24.36 0.57
C TYR A 121 18.54 24.76 -0.87
N PRO A 122 19.06 24.03 -1.88
CA PRO A 122 18.80 24.36 -3.27
C PRO A 122 17.33 24.14 -3.64
N VAL A 123 16.71 25.18 -4.22
CA VAL A 123 15.30 25.19 -4.64
C VAL A 123 15.00 24.08 -5.67
N SER A 124 15.96 23.83 -6.56
CA SER A 124 15.88 22.77 -7.58
C SER A 124 15.73 21.38 -6.96
N SER A 125 16.47 21.08 -5.88
CA SER A 125 16.39 19.79 -5.19
C SER A 125 14.98 19.54 -4.64
N PHE A 126 14.32 20.57 -4.10
CA PHE A 126 12.94 20.44 -3.64
C PHE A 126 11.97 20.15 -4.78
N TRP A 127 12.11 20.84 -5.92
CA TRP A 127 11.20 20.61 -7.05
C TRP A 127 11.43 19.26 -7.71
N ILE A 128 12.67 18.76 -7.75
CA ILE A 128 12.96 17.38 -8.16
C ILE A 128 12.26 16.41 -7.22
N TRP A 129 12.41 16.59 -5.90
CA TRP A 129 11.72 15.77 -4.90
C TRP A 129 10.18 15.82 -5.05
N ALA A 130 9.62 17.02 -5.23
CA ALA A 130 8.18 17.23 -5.38
C ALA A 130 7.66 16.57 -6.66
N LEU A 131 8.38 16.69 -7.78
CA LEU A 131 8.03 16.04 -9.02
C LEU A 131 8.11 14.52 -8.91
N SER A 132 9.19 13.99 -8.32
CA SER A 132 9.34 12.56 -8.08
C SER A 132 8.20 12.02 -7.23
N THR A 133 7.89 12.64 -6.10
CA THR A 133 6.79 12.22 -5.22
C THR A 133 5.42 12.31 -5.91
N MET A 134 5.19 13.32 -6.76
CA MET A 134 3.98 13.42 -7.57
C MET A 134 3.87 12.29 -8.60
N VAL A 135 4.95 11.99 -9.33
CA VAL A 135 4.97 10.90 -10.31
C VAL A 135 4.73 9.55 -9.62
N LEU A 136 5.38 9.32 -8.47
CA LEU A 136 5.17 8.13 -7.66
C LEU A 136 3.73 8.01 -7.13
N SER A 137 3.15 9.12 -6.66
CA SER A 137 1.75 9.13 -6.19
C SER A 137 0.77 8.85 -7.34
N ALA A 138 1.01 9.44 -8.51
CA ALA A 138 0.22 9.20 -9.71
C ALA A 138 0.34 7.75 -10.19
N TYR A 139 1.55 7.19 -10.15
CA TYR A 139 1.79 5.79 -10.48
C TYR A 139 1.00 4.86 -9.55
N LEU A 140 1.08 5.04 -8.23
CA LEU A 140 0.33 4.22 -7.26
C LEU A 140 -1.19 4.41 -7.39
N TRP A 141 -1.65 5.59 -7.77
CA TRP A 141 -3.07 5.84 -8.04
C TRP A 141 -3.54 5.11 -9.30
N LEU A 142 -2.75 5.13 -10.38
CA LEU A 142 -3.05 4.43 -11.63
C LEU A 142 -2.88 2.91 -11.52
N ASP A 143 -2.01 2.41 -10.66
CA ASP A 143 -1.80 0.98 -10.41
C ASP A 143 -3.11 0.27 -10.01
N SER A 144 -4.02 0.97 -9.32
CA SER A 144 -5.35 0.43 -9.00
C SER A 144 -6.25 0.20 -10.24
N GLU A 145 -5.94 0.85 -11.35
CA GLU A 145 -6.71 0.81 -12.60
C GLU A 145 -6.06 -0.08 -13.67
N TYR A 146 -4.76 -0.37 -13.54
CA TYR A 146 -3.99 -1.18 -14.48
C TYR A 146 -3.37 -2.40 -13.79
N THR A 147 -3.42 -3.55 -14.44
CA THR A 147 -2.65 -4.75 -14.01
C THR A 147 -1.16 -4.52 -14.23
N VAL A 148 -0.50 -3.85 -13.29
CA VAL A 148 0.97 -3.75 -13.27
C VAL A 148 1.52 -4.93 -12.47
N SER A 149 2.68 -5.45 -12.91
CA SER A 149 3.35 -6.51 -12.16
C SER A 149 3.63 -6.06 -10.73
N SER A 150 3.34 -6.94 -9.77
CA SER A 150 3.51 -6.73 -8.33
C SER A 150 4.92 -6.28 -7.94
N GLY A 151 5.95 -6.64 -8.73
CA GLY A 151 7.33 -6.18 -8.52
C GLY A 151 7.52 -4.67 -8.66
N TYR A 152 6.75 -3.99 -9.52
CA TYR A 152 6.89 -2.53 -9.68
C TYR A 152 6.33 -1.76 -8.48
N TRP A 153 5.31 -2.29 -7.80
CA TRP A 153 4.77 -1.70 -6.58
C TRP A 153 5.83 -1.59 -5.47
N VAL A 154 6.67 -2.62 -5.36
CA VAL A 154 7.81 -2.68 -4.44
C VAL A 154 8.84 -1.61 -4.73
N VAL A 155 9.23 -1.48 -6.00
CA VAL A 155 10.14 -0.44 -6.46
C VAL A 155 9.55 0.94 -6.14
N GLY A 156 8.24 1.09 -6.34
CA GLY A 156 7.48 2.27 -5.91
C GLY A 156 7.66 2.57 -4.43
N LEU A 157 7.49 1.59 -3.54
CA LEU A 157 7.67 1.76 -2.09
C LEU A 157 9.10 2.11 -1.68
N LEU A 158 10.11 1.51 -2.33
CA LEU A 158 11.51 1.84 -2.09
C LEU A 158 11.79 3.30 -2.47
N LEU A 159 11.40 3.69 -3.69
CA LEU A 159 11.56 5.06 -4.17
C LEU A 159 10.77 6.06 -3.32
N TRP A 160 9.57 5.70 -2.89
CA TRP A 160 8.75 6.48 -1.96
C TRP A 160 9.49 6.72 -0.65
N SER A 161 10.01 5.65 -0.04
CA SER A 161 10.74 5.72 1.24
C SER A 161 12.00 6.56 1.12
N VAL A 162 12.76 6.42 0.03
CA VAL A 162 13.94 7.26 -0.28
C VAL A 162 13.53 8.73 -0.44
N ALA A 163 12.46 9.02 -1.17
CA ALA A 163 12.00 10.39 -1.38
C ALA A 163 11.71 11.09 -0.05
N TYR A 164 11.01 10.43 0.88
CA TYR A 164 10.75 11.02 2.20
C TYR A 164 11.97 11.12 3.10
N CYS A 165 12.97 10.25 2.91
CA CYS A 165 14.28 10.41 3.55
C CYS A 165 14.98 11.69 3.09
N VAL A 166 14.97 11.99 1.79
CA VAL A 166 15.56 13.21 1.22
C VAL A 166 14.90 14.45 1.82
N LEU A 167 13.57 14.49 1.89
CA LEU A 167 12.87 15.61 2.53
C LEU A 167 13.19 15.69 4.03
N GLY A 168 13.26 14.55 4.72
CA GLY A 168 13.65 14.47 6.12
C GLY A 168 15.05 15.04 6.40
N VAL A 169 16.02 14.81 5.51
CA VAL A 169 17.36 15.42 5.60
C VAL A 169 17.28 16.94 5.58
N ARG A 170 16.50 17.54 4.68
CA ARG A 170 16.28 18.99 4.63
C ARG A 170 15.70 19.54 5.93
N PHE A 171 14.63 18.92 6.44
CA PHE A 171 14.03 19.32 7.72
C PHE A 171 15.02 19.21 8.89
N ASN A 172 15.81 18.14 8.93
CA ASN A 172 16.78 17.94 10.01
C ASN A 172 17.93 18.96 9.95
N ALA A 173 18.39 19.32 8.76
CA ALA A 173 19.40 20.34 8.59
C ALA A 173 18.90 21.73 9.03
N LEU A 174 17.66 22.08 8.68
CA LEU A 174 17.01 23.29 9.20
C LEU A 174 16.94 23.24 10.74
N LYS A 175 16.45 22.13 11.32
CA LYS A 175 16.34 21.97 12.77
C LYS A 175 17.66 22.19 13.50
N ARG A 176 18.79 21.71 12.95
CA ARG A 176 20.10 21.87 13.57
C ARG A 176 20.60 23.32 13.63
N LYS A 177 20.01 24.22 12.84
CA LYS A 177 20.36 25.65 12.81
C LYS A 177 19.39 26.55 13.60
N LEU A 178 18.30 26.00 14.15
CA LEU A 178 17.34 26.78 14.93
C LEU A 178 17.91 27.19 16.29
N VAL A 179 17.73 28.45 16.66
CA VAL A 179 18.07 29.01 17.99
C VAL A 179 16.79 29.16 18.80
N GLY A 180 16.84 28.97 20.13
CA GLY A 180 15.68 29.15 21.02
C GLY A 180 14.67 27.99 21.00
N VAL A 181 15.11 26.78 20.64
CA VAL A 181 14.27 25.57 20.53
C VAL A 181 14.77 24.50 21.49
N GLU A 182 13.88 23.91 22.27
CA GLU A 182 14.17 22.72 23.07
C GLU A 182 13.80 21.45 22.28
N PHE A 183 14.75 20.53 22.14
CA PHE A 183 14.51 19.25 21.48
C PHE A 183 14.09 18.18 22.49
N LYS A 184 12.88 17.63 22.34
CA LYS A 184 12.40 16.46 23.08
C LYS A 184 12.38 15.20 22.22
N GLY A 185 12.63 14.05 22.87
CA GLY A 185 12.58 12.74 22.25
C GLY A 185 13.94 12.13 21.94
N LYS A 186 13.92 10.94 21.32
CA LYS A 186 15.14 10.16 21.04
C LYS A 186 15.80 10.62 19.73
N GLN A 187 17.10 10.91 19.79
CA GLN A 187 17.92 11.19 18.61
C GLN A 187 18.21 9.94 17.76
N SER A 188 18.19 8.75 18.39
CA SER A 188 18.42 7.46 17.76
C SER A 188 17.31 6.46 18.07
N GLY A 189 17.01 5.59 17.10
CA GLY A 189 16.02 4.54 17.23
C GLY A 189 14.58 5.02 17.33
N TYR A 190 13.73 4.11 17.78
CA TYR A 190 12.28 4.24 17.76
C TYR A 190 11.66 4.33 19.17
N ALA A 191 10.46 4.93 19.21
CA ALA A 191 9.53 4.68 20.30
C ALA A 191 9.06 3.22 20.26
N PHE A 192 8.53 2.71 21.37
CA PHE A 192 8.05 1.32 21.45
C PHE A 192 7.09 0.94 20.32
N TRP A 193 6.09 1.78 20.02
CA TRP A 193 5.14 1.56 18.93
C TRP A 193 5.77 1.61 17.54
N GLU A 194 6.72 2.50 17.32
CA GLU A 194 7.47 2.58 16.06
C GLU A 194 8.34 1.32 15.87
N TRP A 195 8.93 0.79 16.95
CA TRP A 195 9.64 -0.50 16.93
C TRP A 195 8.72 -1.66 16.55
N LEU A 196 7.52 -1.71 17.13
CA LEU A 196 6.53 -2.75 16.81
C LEU A 196 6.16 -2.72 15.32
N LEU A 197 5.93 -1.53 14.76
CA LEU A 197 5.62 -1.36 13.34
C LEU A 197 6.75 -1.82 12.43
N VAL A 198 8.01 -1.50 12.76
CA VAL A 198 9.15 -1.90 11.94
C VAL A 198 9.45 -3.40 12.08
N LEU A 199 9.44 -3.94 13.31
CA LEU A 199 9.75 -5.36 13.54
C LEU A 199 8.71 -6.32 12.95
N LEU A 200 7.44 -5.92 12.90
CA LEU A 200 6.38 -6.73 12.27
C LEU A 200 6.20 -6.40 10.79
N GLY A 201 6.22 -5.11 10.45
CA GLY A 201 5.98 -4.63 9.09
C GLY A 201 7.11 -4.95 8.14
N PHE A 202 8.37 -4.83 8.56
CA PHE A 202 9.50 -5.07 7.67
C PHE A 202 9.57 -6.53 7.18
N PRO A 203 9.50 -7.57 8.06
CA PRO A 203 9.45 -8.95 7.59
C PRO A 203 8.23 -9.25 6.73
N PHE A 204 7.08 -8.65 7.05
CA PHE A 204 5.85 -8.82 6.26
C PHE A 204 5.99 -8.24 4.85
N VAL A 205 6.52 -7.02 4.72
CA VAL A 205 6.83 -6.42 3.41
C VAL A 205 7.82 -7.31 2.66
N MET A 206 8.90 -7.76 3.32
CA MET A 206 9.91 -8.64 2.72
C MET A 206 9.33 -10.00 2.28
N LEU A 207 8.39 -10.56 3.03
CA LEU A 207 7.67 -11.77 2.64
C LEU A 207 6.82 -11.52 1.40
N ILE A 208 6.11 -10.40 1.34
CA ILE A 208 5.39 -9.98 0.13
C ILE A 208 6.36 -9.77 -1.02
N LEU A 209 7.54 -9.19 -0.79
CA LEU A 209 8.56 -9.01 -1.83
C LEU A 209 9.02 -10.35 -2.37
N PHE A 210 9.35 -11.27 -1.47
CA PHE A 210 9.80 -12.61 -1.82
C PHE A 210 8.71 -13.36 -2.59
N TYR A 211 7.48 -13.33 -2.11
CA TYR A 211 6.34 -13.95 -2.78
C TYR A 211 6.07 -13.29 -4.13
N SER A 212 6.00 -11.96 -4.23
CA SER A 212 5.75 -11.26 -5.50
C SER A 212 6.90 -11.36 -6.51
N SER A 213 8.15 -11.53 -6.04
CA SER A 213 9.31 -11.65 -6.93
C SER A 213 9.58 -13.08 -7.35
N ILE A 214 9.03 -14.06 -6.65
CA ILE A 214 9.18 -15.48 -6.97
C ILE A 214 7.91 -16.00 -7.63
N PHE A 215 6.72 -15.72 -7.09
CA PHE A 215 5.46 -16.31 -7.55
C PHE A 215 5.16 -16.15 -9.06
N PRO A 216 5.42 -14.99 -9.71
CA PRO A 216 5.25 -14.86 -11.16
C PRO A 216 6.27 -15.68 -11.97
N TYR A 217 7.40 -16.02 -11.36
CA TYR A 217 8.53 -16.72 -11.97
C TYR A 217 8.73 -18.15 -11.46
N THR A 218 8.04 -18.57 -10.39
CA THR A 218 7.81 -19.98 -10.11
C THR A 218 6.96 -20.42 -11.27
N PRO A 219 7.51 -21.19 -12.20
CA PRO A 219 6.68 -21.81 -13.19
C PRO A 219 5.67 -22.62 -12.37
N ILE A 220 4.38 -22.31 -12.52
CA ILE A 220 3.46 -23.44 -12.55
C ILE A 220 4.06 -24.30 -13.66
N ASP A 221 4.65 -25.44 -13.30
CA ASP A 221 5.40 -26.29 -14.22
C ASP A 221 4.52 -26.51 -15.44
N GLY A 222 4.81 -25.75 -16.49
CA GLY A 222 4.05 -25.80 -17.72
C GLY A 222 4.47 -27.07 -18.42
N VAL A 223 3.52 -27.94 -18.75
CA VAL A 223 3.80 -29.13 -19.55
C VAL A 223 4.15 -28.68 -20.97
N GLU A 224 3.38 -27.74 -21.50
CA GLU A 224 3.52 -27.18 -22.85
C GLU A 224 3.14 -25.70 -22.88
N SER A 225 3.73 -24.93 -23.79
CA SER A 225 3.42 -23.50 -23.99
C SER A 225 2.78 -23.27 -25.36
N PHE A 226 1.72 -22.48 -25.42
CA PHE A 226 1.00 -22.16 -26.64
C PHE A 226 1.14 -20.68 -27.02
N ALA A 227 1.42 -20.43 -28.30
CA ALA A 227 1.39 -19.11 -28.92
C ALA A 227 -0.03 -18.73 -29.37
N ASP A 228 -0.22 -17.46 -29.70
CA ASP A 228 -1.48 -16.99 -30.29
C ASP A 228 -1.79 -17.73 -31.60
N GLN A 229 -3.04 -18.14 -31.77
CA GLN A 229 -3.56 -18.93 -32.88
C GLN A 229 -3.15 -20.40 -32.93
N ASP A 230 -2.37 -20.90 -31.98
CA ASP A 230 -2.10 -22.33 -31.86
C ASP A 230 -3.40 -23.12 -31.66
N VAL A 231 -3.40 -24.38 -32.07
CA VAL A 231 -4.56 -25.27 -31.90
C VAL A 231 -4.14 -26.43 -31.04
N TYR A 232 -4.68 -26.49 -29.84
CA TYR A 232 -4.60 -27.68 -29.00
C TYR A 232 -5.54 -28.75 -29.56
N ILE A 233 -5.05 -29.98 -29.66
CA ILE A 233 -5.81 -31.17 -30.03
C ILE A 233 -5.64 -32.17 -28.90
N SER A 234 -6.76 -32.70 -28.39
CA SER A 234 -6.70 -33.68 -27.30
C SER A 234 -5.97 -34.96 -27.74
N PRO A 235 -5.27 -35.67 -26.83
CA PRO A 235 -4.48 -36.85 -27.18
C PRO A 235 -5.28 -37.97 -27.87
N ASP A 236 -6.58 -38.06 -27.59
CA ASP A 236 -7.54 -39.00 -28.17
C ASP A 236 -8.26 -38.47 -29.42
N ASN A 237 -7.92 -37.25 -29.87
CA ASN A 237 -8.57 -36.53 -30.98
C ASN A 237 -10.09 -36.35 -30.80
N ALA A 238 -10.56 -36.23 -29.56
CA ALA A 238 -11.97 -35.96 -29.28
C ALA A 238 -12.37 -34.50 -29.49
N TYR A 239 -11.47 -33.56 -29.21
CA TYR A 239 -11.76 -32.14 -29.28
C TYR A 239 -10.55 -31.31 -29.71
N ARG A 240 -10.83 -30.08 -30.14
CA ARG A 240 -9.83 -29.05 -30.39
C ARG A 240 -10.19 -27.74 -29.73
N LEU A 241 -9.15 -26.99 -29.36
CA LEU A 241 -9.26 -25.65 -28.80
C LEU A 241 -8.26 -24.73 -29.50
N LYS A 242 -8.75 -23.65 -30.09
CA LYS A 242 -7.89 -22.63 -30.69
C LYS A 242 -7.51 -21.56 -29.66
N ILE A 243 -6.23 -21.35 -29.47
CA ILE A 243 -5.64 -20.45 -28.48
C ILE A 243 -5.66 -19.01 -29.02
N HIS A 244 -6.00 -18.07 -28.15
CA HIS A 244 -6.09 -16.63 -28.42
C HIS A 244 -5.33 -15.86 -27.34
N GLY A 245 -4.31 -15.13 -27.78
CA GLY A 245 -3.37 -14.40 -26.92
C GLY A 245 -2.11 -15.18 -26.59
N ASP A 246 -1.14 -14.45 -26.05
CA ASP A 246 0.19 -14.97 -25.75
C ASP A 246 0.28 -15.51 -24.33
N SER A 247 1.30 -16.34 -24.08
CA SER A 247 1.65 -16.86 -22.75
C SER A 247 0.62 -17.81 -22.14
N TRP A 248 -0.13 -18.53 -22.97
CA TRP A 248 -0.89 -19.68 -22.50
C TRP A 248 0.04 -20.87 -22.28
N ARG A 249 -0.22 -21.63 -21.23
CA ARG A 249 0.54 -22.84 -20.90
C ARG A 249 -0.38 -23.91 -20.36
N GLU A 250 -0.17 -25.14 -20.80
CA GLU A 250 -0.74 -26.31 -20.13
C GLU A 250 -0.06 -26.47 -18.79
N VAL A 251 -0.84 -26.68 -17.74
CA VAL A 251 -0.35 -26.89 -16.38
C VAL A 251 -0.75 -28.29 -15.91
N LYS A 252 -0.03 -28.79 -14.91
CA LYS A 252 -0.33 -30.12 -14.33
C LYS A 252 -1.77 -30.16 -13.82
N SER A 253 -2.46 -31.26 -14.11
CA SER A 253 -3.80 -31.51 -13.57
C SER A 253 -3.79 -31.40 -12.04
N GLY A 254 -4.80 -30.74 -11.49
CA GLY A 254 -4.90 -30.39 -10.06
C GLY A 254 -4.29 -29.04 -9.69
N THR A 255 -3.89 -28.22 -10.67
CA THR A 255 -3.42 -26.85 -10.40
C THR A 255 -4.59 -25.93 -10.05
N PHE A 256 -5.67 -26.01 -10.84
CA PHE A 256 -6.89 -25.24 -10.66
C PHE A 256 -8.10 -26.12 -10.35
N SER A 257 -8.09 -27.39 -10.75
CA SER A 257 -9.11 -28.36 -10.41
C SER A 257 -8.71 -29.23 -9.21
N ASP A 258 -9.58 -30.16 -8.82
CA ASP A 258 -9.29 -31.24 -7.87
C ASP A 258 -8.49 -32.41 -8.50
N GLY A 259 -7.98 -32.23 -9.73
CA GLY A 259 -7.30 -33.24 -10.53
C GLY A 259 -8.23 -34.01 -11.48
N SER A 260 -9.51 -33.62 -11.57
CA SER A 260 -10.48 -34.24 -12.49
C SER A 260 -10.51 -33.63 -13.89
N ALA A 261 -9.85 -32.48 -14.09
CA ALA A 261 -9.77 -31.86 -15.41
C ALA A 261 -8.84 -32.66 -16.34
N ASP A 262 -9.29 -32.84 -17.58
CA ASP A 262 -8.53 -33.46 -18.68
C ASP A 262 -7.45 -32.52 -19.20
N LEU A 263 -7.76 -31.22 -19.30
CA LEU A 263 -6.83 -30.17 -19.66
C LEU A 263 -6.96 -29.00 -18.70
N GLU A 264 -5.83 -28.45 -18.26
CA GLU A 264 -5.76 -27.19 -17.52
C GLU A 264 -4.82 -26.23 -18.23
N LEU A 265 -5.32 -25.06 -18.61
CA LEU A 265 -4.54 -23.99 -19.22
C LEU A 265 -4.49 -22.78 -18.29
N ALA A 266 -3.28 -22.23 -18.08
CA ALA A 266 -3.07 -20.96 -17.41
C ALA A 266 -2.74 -19.85 -18.42
N GLY A 267 -3.40 -18.71 -18.30
CA GLY A 267 -3.07 -17.48 -19.02
C GLY A 267 -2.06 -16.61 -18.27
N MET A 268 -1.65 -15.51 -18.89
CA MET A 268 -0.66 -14.58 -18.32
C MET A 268 -1.10 -14.05 -16.94
N GLY A 269 -0.26 -14.27 -15.93
CA GLY A 269 -0.49 -13.78 -14.55
C GLY A 269 -1.39 -14.65 -13.69
N ASN A 270 -1.85 -15.82 -14.17
CA ASN A 270 -2.84 -16.69 -13.50
C ASN A 270 -4.22 -16.05 -13.27
N ASP A 271 -4.42 -14.86 -13.84
CA ASP A 271 -5.67 -14.09 -13.82
C ASP A 271 -6.70 -14.65 -14.81
N ALA A 272 -6.30 -15.61 -15.64
CA ALA A 272 -7.16 -16.35 -16.55
C ALA A 272 -6.78 -17.83 -16.58
N ASN A 273 -7.79 -18.70 -16.65
CA ASN A 273 -7.59 -20.13 -16.83
C ASN A 273 -8.70 -20.75 -17.70
N PHE A 274 -8.39 -21.90 -18.28
CA PHE A 274 -9.36 -22.78 -18.92
C PHE A 274 -9.21 -24.20 -18.39
N LEU A 275 -10.33 -24.87 -18.15
CA LEU A 275 -10.39 -26.25 -17.68
C LEU A 275 -11.29 -27.04 -18.62
N VAL A 276 -10.84 -28.21 -19.05
CA VAL A 276 -11.67 -29.15 -19.81
C VAL A 276 -12.07 -30.32 -18.91
N PHE A 277 -13.36 -30.63 -18.86
CA PHE A 277 -13.90 -31.78 -18.16
C PHE A 277 -14.62 -32.71 -19.14
N ILE A 278 -14.52 -34.02 -18.87
CA ILE A 278 -15.19 -35.06 -19.66
C ILE A 278 -16.19 -35.76 -18.75
N SER A 279 -17.46 -35.78 -19.15
CA SER A 279 -18.55 -36.44 -18.42
C SER A 279 -19.19 -37.54 -19.27
N GLY A 280 -19.68 -38.60 -18.62
CA GLY A 280 -20.42 -39.66 -19.29
C GLY A 280 -21.88 -39.31 -19.58
N LYS A 281 -22.60 -40.18 -20.31
CA LYS A 281 -24.02 -40.00 -20.66
C LYS A 281 -25.03 -40.02 -19.51
N SER A 282 -24.61 -40.29 -18.28
CA SER A 282 -25.48 -40.22 -17.10
C SER A 282 -25.91 -38.79 -16.76
N THR A 283 -25.24 -37.77 -17.32
CA THR A 283 -25.54 -36.35 -17.16
C THR A 283 -26.00 -35.74 -18.48
N THR A 284 -26.89 -34.74 -18.46
CA THR A 284 -27.25 -33.98 -19.67
C THR A 284 -26.50 -32.66 -19.77
N ILE A 285 -26.45 -32.06 -20.97
CA ILE A 285 -25.92 -30.70 -21.17
C ILE A 285 -26.57 -29.69 -20.21
N ASN A 286 -27.88 -29.81 -20.00
CA ASN A 286 -28.61 -28.92 -19.09
C ASN A 286 -28.14 -29.10 -17.64
N ASP A 287 -27.87 -30.33 -17.21
CA ASP A 287 -27.41 -30.59 -15.85
C ASP A 287 -26.03 -29.97 -15.61
N ILE A 288 -25.11 -30.14 -16.57
CA ILE A 288 -23.76 -29.55 -16.53
C ILE A 288 -23.85 -28.02 -16.45
N VAL A 289 -24.60 -27.41 -17.38
CA VAL A 289 -24.76 -25.95 -17.44
C VAL A 289 -25.41 -25.40 -16.16
N ASN A 290 -26.49 -26.01 -15.68
CA ASN A 290 -27.18 -25.58 -14.47
C ASN A 290 -26.28 -25.70 -13.24
N PHE A 291 -25.53 -26.81 -13.13
CA PHE A 291 -24.57 -27.00 -12.05
C PHE A 291 -23.53 -25.87 -12.02
N ARG A 292 -22.88 -25.57 -13.15
CA ARG A 292 -21.86 -24.51 -13.21
C ARG A 292 -22.43 -23.11 -12.99
N VAL A 293 -23.58 -22.80 -13.57
CA VAL A 293 -24.21 -21.49 -13.37
C VAL A 293 -24.55 -21.28 -11.90
N ASN A 294 -25.09 -22.30 -11.23
CA ASN A 294 -25.38 -22.23 -9.79
C ASN A 294 -24.10 -22.10 -8.95
N ASP A 295 -23.05 -22.84 -9.29
CA ASP A 295 -21.75 -22.77 -8.61
C ASP A 295 -21.13 -21.35 -8.73
N ILE A 296 -21.10 -20.79 -9.95
CA ILE A 296 -20.65 -19.43 -10.22
C ILE A 296 -21.50 -18.39 -9.48
N GLN A 297 -22.82 -18.55 -9.44
CA GLN A 297 -23.70 -17.62 -8.73
C GLN A 297 -23.62 -17.76 -7.21
N SER A 298 -23.24 -18.93 -6.70
CA SER A 298 -23.02 -19.13 -5.27
C SER A 298 -21.76 -18.42 -4.78
N THR A 299 -20.72 -18.38 -5.62
CA THR A 299 -19.44 -17.73 -5.34
C THR A 299 -19.48 -16.23 -5.63
N THR A 300 -20.14 -15.84 -6.73
CA THR A 300 -20.27 -14.45 -7.18
C THR A 300 -21.74 -14.11 -7.47
N PRO A 301 -22.56 -13.78 -6.43
CA PRO A 301 -24.02 -13.62 -6.55
C PRO A 301 -24.49 -12.50 -7.49
N SER A 302 -23.63 -11.53 -7.79
CA SER A 302 -23.93 -10.41 -8.70
C SER A 302 -23.85 -10.80 -10.19
N THR A 303 -23.45 -12.04 -10.49
CA THR A 303 -23.17 -12.51 -11.84
C THR A 303 -24.43 -12.71 -12.69
N LYS A 304 -24.41 -12.16 -13.90
CA LYS A 304 -25.47 -12.35 -14.90
C LYS A 304 -24.98 -13.26 -16.01
N CYS A 305 -25.70 -14.35 -16.23
CA CYS A 305 -25.38 -15.34 -17.25
C CYS A 305 -26.28 -15.19 -18.48
N HIS A 306 -25.67 -15.35 -19.65
CA HIS A 306 -26.37 -15.41 -20.92
C HIS A 306 -25.99 -16.71 -21.64
N GLU A 307 -26.99 -17.47 -22.03
CA GLU A 307 -26.83 -18.74 -22.73
C GLU A 307 -27.18 -18.60 -24.22
N LYS A 308 -26.36 -19.21 -25.05
CA LYS A 308 -26.54 -19.32 -26.49
C LYS A 308 -26.33 -20.77 -26.91
N ARG A 309 -27.26 -21.32 -27.69
CA ARG A 309 -27.14 -22.67 -28.27
C ARG A 309 -26.95 -22.59 -29.77
N VAL A 310 -26.05 -23.41 -30.30
CA VAL A 310 -25.74 -23.50 -31.73
C VAL A 310 -25.78 -24.96 -32.15
N LEU A 311 -26.42 -25.24 -33.29
CA LEU A 311 -26.40 -26.56 -33.90
C LEU A 311 -25.09 -26.74 -34.67
N LEU A 312 -24.42 -27.87 -34.47
CA LEU A 312 -23.28 -28.26 -35.31
C LEU A 312 -23.78 -28.59 -36.71
N ASN A 313 -23.29 -27.87 -37.71
CA ASN A 313 -23.64 -28.13 -39.11
C ASN A 313 -23.48 -29.62 -39.44
N SER A 314 -24.50 -30.21 -40.07
CA SER A 314 -24.59 -31.63 -40.47
C SER A 314 -24.80 -32.68 -39.36
N THR A 315 -24.95 -32.30 -38.09
CA THR A 315 -25.35 -33.22 -37.00
C THR A 315 -26.49 -32.66 -36.17
N ALA A 316 -27.20 -33.51 -35.42
CA ALA A 316 -28.21 -33.07 -34.45
C ALA A 316 -27.58 -32.60 -33.12
N ASN A 317 -26.25 -32.50 -33.05
CA ASN A 317 -25.52 -32.18 -31.84
C ASN A 317 -25.60 -30.67 -31.55
N VAL A 318 -25.85 -30.35 -30.29
CA VAL A 318 -25.97 -28.97 -29.81
C VAL A 318 -24.68 -28.60 -29.07
N ILE A 319 -24.12 -27.46 -29.43
CA ILE A 319 -23.12 -26.78 -28.61
C ILE A 319 -23.83 -25.70 -27.80
N THR A 320 -23.66 -25.72 -26.49
CA THR A 320 -24.16 -24.69 -25.59
C THR A 320 -22.99 -23.83 -25.12
N HIS A 321 -23.15 -22.52 -25.22
CA HIS A 321 -22.21 -21.53 -24.72
C HIS A 321 -22.92 -20.66 -23.69
N VAL A 322 -22.35 -20.55 -22.50
CA VAL A 322 -22.81 -19.65 -21.46
C VAL A 322 -21.71 -18.65 -21.15
N THR A 323 -22.08 -17.38 -21.09
CA THR A 323 -21.20 -16.30 -20.67
C THR A 323 -21.78 -15.66 -19.43
N CYS A 324 -21.05 -15.70 -18.33
CA CYS A 324 -21.44 -15.15 -17.04
C CYS A 324 -20.53 -13.97 -16.71
N LYS A 325 -21.11 -12.78 -16.52
CA LYS A 325 -20.39 -11.53 -16.23
C LYS A 325 -20.76 -11.04 -14.85
N GLY A 326 -19.74 -10.82 -14.01
CA GLY A 326 -19.90 -10.40 -12.62
C GLY A 326 -18.93 -9.28 -12.24
N GLN A 327 -18.98 -8.88 -10.98
CA GLN A 327 -18.05 -7.90 -10.41
C GLN A 327 -17.64 -8.33 -9.00
N GLU A 328 -16.34 -8.31 -8.75
CA GLU A 328 -15.72 -8.58 -7.45
C GLU A 328 -14.98 -7.34 -6.92
N ILE A 329 -14.46 -7.44 -5.69
CA ILE A 329 -13.76 -6.36 -4.99
C ILE A 329 -12.58 -5.83 -5.81
N PHE A 330 -11.92 -6.69 -6.59
CA PHE A 330 -10.69 -6.36 -7.33
C PHE A 330 -10.91 -6.13 -8.84
N GLY A 331 -12.14 -6.23 -9.34
CA GLY A 331 -12.41 -5.97 -10.75
C GLY A 331 -13.62 -6.71 -11.33
N PRO A 332 -13.91 -6.51 -12.62
CA PRO A 332 -14.84 -7.33 -13.36
C PRO A 332 -14.34 -8.78 -13.49
N ARG A 333 -15.29 -9.72 -13.44
CA ARG A 333 -15.03 -11.16 -13.62
C ARG A 333 -15.86 -11.71 -14.77
N LEU A 334 -15.29 -12.63 -15.53
CA LEU A 334 -15.93 -13.31 -16.64
C LEU A 334 -15.75 -14.82 -16.46
N TYR A 335 -16.85 -15.54 -16.56
CA TYR A 335 -16.82 -16.99 -16.74
C TYR A 335 -17.44 -17.37 -18.08
N THR A 336 -16.86 -18.37 -18.73
CA THR A 336 -17.43 -18.98 -19.93
C THR A 336 -17.59 -20.48 -19.73
N ILE A 337 -18.71 -21.03 -20.18
CA ILE A 337 -18.96 -22.47 -20.16
C ILE A 337 -19.31 -22.87 -21.60
N THR A 338 -18.55 -23.78 -22.19
CA THR A 338 -18.89 -24.38 -23.48
C THR A 338 -19.08 -25.87 -23.30
N VAL A 339 -20.24 -26.41 -23.69
CA VAL A 339 -20.53 -27.84 -23.59
C VAL A 339 -21.04 -28.38 -24.92
N PHE A 340 -20.55 -29.54 -25.33
CA PHE A 340 -21.08 -30.28 -26.48
C PHE A 340 -21.04 -31.79 -26.27
N GLU A 341 -21.84 -32.50 -27.06
CA GLU A 341 -21.85 -33.97 -27.12
C GLU A 341 -20.98 -34.48 -28.27
N SER A 342 -20.13 -35.46 -27.99
CA SER A 342 -19.40 -36.21 -29.02
C SER A 342 -19.25 -37.68 -28.58
N GLY A 343 -19.83 -38.60 -29.36
CA GLY A 343 -19.81 -40.03 -29.06
C GLY A 343 -20.59 -40.40 -27.79
N GLU A 344 -19.90 -40.99 -26.82
CA GLU A 344 -20.46 -41.42 -25.52
C GLU A 344 -20.19 -40.43 -24.37
N HIS A 345 -19.69 -39.23 -24.70
CA HIS A 345 -19.23 -38.25 -23.72
C HIS A 345 -19.76 -36.85 -23.98
N TYR A 346 -19.84 -36.08 -22.90
CA TYR A 346 -19.98 -34.63 -22.92
C TYR A 346 -18.64 -33.99 -22.59
N TYR A 347 -18.25 -33.01 -23.40
CA TYR A 347 -17.04 -32.23 -23.22
C TYR A 347 -17.43 -30.85 -22.75
N GLU A 348 -16.87 -30.42 -21.64
CA GLU A 348 -17.09 -29.11 -21.02
C GLU A 348 -15.78 -28.34 -21.00
N LEU A 349 -15.80 -27.10 -21.51
CA LEU A 349 -14.74 -26.12 -21.32
C LEU A 349 -15.23 -25.01 -20.38
N LEU A 350 -14.61 -24.88 -19.23
CA LEU A 350 -14.83 -23.81 -18.26
C LEU A 350 -13.69 -22.80 -18.34
N GLY A 351 -14.00 -21.54 -18.63
CA GLY A 351 -13.05 -20.43 -18.63
C GLY A 351 -13.34 -19.46 -17.49
N ASP A 352 -12.30 -18.94 -16.86
CA ASP A 352 -12.35 -17.90 -15.83
C ASP A 352 -11.37 -16.78 -16.18
N LEU A 353 -11.78 -15.54 -15.93
CA LEU A 353 -10.99 -14.33 -16.10
C LEU A 353 -11.34 -13.33 -15.01
N SER A 354 -10.33 -12.93 -14.24
CA SER A 354 -10.39 -11.83 -13.28
C SER A 354 -9.31 -10.81 -13.65
N THR A 355 -9.68 -9.58 -13.99
CA THR A 355 -8.69 -8.56 -14.37
C THR A 355 -9.18 -7.14 -14.09
N SER A 356 -8.28 -6.17 -14.13
CA SER A 356 -8.61 -4.75 -13.98
C SER A 356 -9.61 -4.27 -15.04
N LYS A 357 -10.38 -3.22 -14.70
CA LYS A 357 -11.44 -2.68 -15.55
C LYS A 357 -10.97 -2.27 -16.95
N HIS A 358 -9.78 -1.70 -17.06
CA HIS A 358 -9.23 -1.24 -18.33
C HIS A 358 -8.72 -2.37 -19.22
N SER A 359 -8.19 -3.43 -18.63
CA SER A 359 -7.72 -4.63 -19.34
C SER A 359 -8.87 -5.58 -19.73
N TYR A 360 -9.99 -5.52 -19.00
CA TYR A 360 -11.11 -6.46 -19.12
C TYR A 360 -11.64 -6.61 -20.53
N VAL A 361 -11.93 -5.52 -21.25
CA VAL A 361 -12.54 -5.61 -22.60
C VAL A 361 -11.67 -6.44 -23.55
N LYS A 362 -10.35 -6.19 -23.53
CA LYS A 362 -9.38 -6.86 -24.39
C LYS A 362 -9.27 -8.35 -24.06
N TYR A 363 -9.13 -8.70 -22.78
CA TYR A 363 -8.96 -10.10 -22.38
C TYR A 363 -10.27 -10.88 -22.45
N ALA A 364 -11.39 -10.26 -22.08
CA ALA A 364 -12.72 -10.87 -22.21
C ALA A 364 -13.04 -11.24 -23.66
N GLU A 365 -12.66 -10.40 -24.63
CA GLU A 365 -12.85 -10.73 -26.05
C GLU A 365 -12.07 -12.00 -26.43
N LYS A 366 -10.81 -12.12 -26.00
CA LYS A 366 -9.97 -13.31 -26.26
C LYS A 366 -10.52 -14.58 -25.61
N ILE A 367 -10.94 -14.49 -24.35
CA ILE A 367 -11.55 -15.61 -23.62
C ILE A 367 -12.86 -16.05 -24.29
N ASN A 368 -13.74 -15.12 -24.66
CA ASN A 368 -14.98 -15.46 -25.36
C ASN A 368 -14.72 -16.10 -26.75
N LYS A 369 -13.69 -15.64 -27.47
CA LYS A 369 -13.29 -16.27 -28.75
C LYS A 369 -12.79 -17.69 -28.54
N MET A 370 -11.89 -17.90 -27.57
CA MET A 370 -11.37 -19.23 -27.26
C MET A 370 -12.49 -20.19 -26.85
N ALA A 371 -13.39 -19.77 -25.96
CA ALA A 371 -14.56 -20.56 -25.57
C ALA A 371 -15.50 -20.86 -26.75
N GLY A 372 -15.64 -19.90 -27.67
CA GLY A 372 -16.42 -20.01 -28.91
C GLY A 372 -15.79 -20.88 -30.01
N GLU A 373 -14.51 -21.19 -29.86
CA GLU A 373 -13.71 -21.98 -30.79
C GLU A 373 -13.34 -23.37 -30.26
N PHE A 374 -14.00 -23.79 -29.19
CA PHE A 374 -13.95 -25.15 -28.66
C PHE A 374 -14.96 -26.03 -29.41
N TYR A 375 -14.45 -27.03 -30.14
CA TYR A 375 -15.26 -27.86 -31.04
C TYR A 375 -14.86 -29.34 -30.96
N PRO A 376 -15.80 -30.26 -31.27
CA PRO A 376 -15.45 -31.64 -31.56
C PRO A 376 -14.57 -31.72 -32.82
N LEU A 377 -13.73 -32.75 -32.88
CA LEU A 377 -12.92 -33.08 -34.05
C LEU A 377 -13.62 -34.03 -35.02
#